data_AF-A0AAW0EQA9-F1
#
_entry.id   AF-A0AAW0EQA9-F1
#
_cell.length_a   1.000
_cell.length_b   1.000
_cell.length_c   1.000
_cell.angle_alpha   90.00
_cell.angle_beta   90.00
_cell.angle_gamma   90.00
#
_symmetry.space_group_name_H-M   'P 1'
#
loop_
_entity.id
_entity.type
_entity.pdbx_description
1 polymer ?
#
loop_
_entity_poly.entity_id
_entity_poly.type
_entity_poly.pdbx_seq_one_letter_code
_entity_poly.pdbx_strand_id
1 'polypeptide(L)'
;MSADSGVNAALLNFCAQIQDRGAGSAVSPAAQTTASAGGTVAAAQSSSLTAVASDAPRPAADYEWLRGALASVEAPEKRVKELLLDMENRTAAGEQGTLSDEERLDALAELSDMVEDVNWATEFALMQGPARLLQVLRRERVSAATASTTSTTAAAAAGIPTSAAPLLTALAMVAAHSSQLNEPVQAAYQAAHWEEVLLPFMSHTIDAVRALLSLNDPEAMPTQATVLLRLLAALLHACSCLCRDCPPNTIVLIRNDGLARVADALRLTARLQTWVSTATAASATGGAPVVVTIAAGVGASEHTMSDADAPDGDDDVYAPLLSVANKVTTRALFFTSYLASTGVSSEDIIQLTCQHAANATTGEAVQNAAARALTALLERSPKAIKEAVHLLMPQRLNEWRTQLQRGAGDDVDERQQFVAALARIG
;
A
#
# COMPACT_ATOMS: atom_id res chain seq x y z
N MET A 1 9.56 24.78 -0.70
CA MET A 1 9.74 25.93 -1.60
C MET A 1 11.15 25.91 -2.14
N SER A 2 11.35 26.23 -3.41
CA SER A 2 12.68 26.21 -4.04
C SER A 2 13.63 27.19 -3.32
N ALA A 3 14.93 26.88 -3.30
CA ALA A 3 15.95 27.84 -2.85
C ALA A 3 16.07 29.04 -3.81
N ASP A 4 15.55 28.91 -5.04
CA ASP A 4 15.46 29.98 -6.03
C ASP A 4 14.19 30.82 -5.78
N SER A 5 14.38 32.08 -5.38
CA SER A 5 13.32 33.06 -5.16
C SER A 5 12.52 33.39 -6.43
N GLY A 6 13.13 33.24 -7.61
CA GLY A 6 12.46 33.42 -8.90
C GLY A 6 11.48 32.29 -9.21
N VAL A 7 11.81 31.05 -8.85
CA VAL A 7 10.89 29.90 -8.98
C VAL A 7 9.68 30.08 -8.06
N ASN A 8 9.92 30.53 -6.83
CA ASN A 8 8.84 30.80 -5.89
C ASN A 8 7.94 31.95 -6.37
N ALA A 9 8.50 33.03 -6.93
CA ALA A 9 7.74 34.13 -7.51
C ALA A 9 6.91 33.72 -8.74
N ALA A 10 7.47 32.88 -9.63
CA ALA A 10 6.75 32.37 -10.80
C ALA A 10 5.58 31.46 -10.39
N LEU A 11 5.79 30.57 -9.40
CA LEU A 11 4.73 29.72 -8.84
C LEU A 11 3.63 30.54 -8.17
N LEU A 12 3.98 31.57 -7.40
CA LEU A 12 3.00 32.45 -6.75
C LEU A 12 2.18 33.26 -7.77
N ASN A 13 2.81 33.76 -8.84
CA ASN A 13 2.10 34.44 -9.93
C ASN A 13 1.16 33.50 -10.69
N PHE A 14 1.58 32.25 -10.92
CA PHE A 14 0.73 31.24 -11.55
C PHE A 14 -0.49 30.89 -10.68
N CYS A 15 -0.28 30.68 -9.37
CA CYS A 15 -1.38 30.47 -8.41
C CYS A 15 -2.36 31.65 -8.38
N ALA A 16 -1.86 32.89 -8.42
CA ALA A 16 -2.71 34.08 -8.48
C ALA A 16 -3.55 34.14 -9.76
N GLN A 17 -2.96 33.80 -10.92
CA GLN A 17 -3.69 33.77 -12.20
C GLN A 17 -4.78 32.71 -12.26
N ILE A 18 -4.58 31.55 -11.60
CA ILE A 18 -5.61 30.50 -11.50
C ILE A 18 -6.76 30.96 -10.61
N GLN A 19 -6.46 31.62 -9.49
CA GLN A 19 -7.48 32.15 -8.58
C GLN A 19 -8.32 33.27 -9.24
N ASP A 20 -7.70 34.14 -10.03
CA ASP A 20 -8.40 35.20 -10.76
C ASP A 20 -9.29 34.67 -11.90
N ARG A 21 -8.96 33.53 -12.50
CA ARG A 21 -9.82 32.90 -13.53
C ARG A 21 -11.07 32.23 -12.95
N GLY A 22 -11.11 31.93 -11.65
CA GLY A 22 -12.27 31.33 -10.99
C GLY A 22 -13.40 32.30 -10.62
N ALA A 23 -13.15 33.62 -10.63
CA ALA A 23 -14.10 34.63 -10.12
C ALA A 23 -14.96 35.33 -11.20
N GLY A 24 -14.81 34.95 -12.47
CA GLY A 24 -15.34 35.70 -13.60
C GLY A 24 -16.55 35.12 -14.33
N SER A 25 -17.60 34.62 -13.64
CA SER A 25 -18.92 34.44 -14.28
C SER A 25 -20.06 34.23 -13.26
N ALA A 26 -20.66 35.33 -12.80
CA ALA A 26 -22.02 35.32 -12.28
C ALA A 26 -22.63 36.74 -12.39
N VAL A 27 -23.49 36.92 -13.39
CA VAL A 27 -24.39 38.07 -13.51
C VAL A 27 -25.47 37.96 -12.44
N SER A 28 -25.60 38.99 -11.60
CA SER A 28 -26.70 39.19 -10.64
C SER A 28 -27.81 40.05 -11.27
N PRO A 29 -29.06 40.02 -10.76
CA PRO A 29 -29.48 41.22 -10.01
C PRO A 29 -30.45 41.02 -8.81
N ALA A 30 -30.16 41.80 -7.75
CA ALA A 30 -31.04 42.51 -6.78
C ALA A 30 -31.94 41.68 -5.81
N ALA A 31 -32.14 42.01 -4.52
CA ALA A 31 -32.01 43.26 -3.77
C ALA A 31 -31.98 43.07 -2.23
N GLN A 32 -31.58 44.13 -1.52
CA GLN A 32 -31.94 44.58 -0.15
C GLN A 32 -31.08 44.21 1.10
N THR A 33 -30.26 45.20 1.53
CA THR A 33 -30.19 45.91 2.85
C THR A 33 -30.25 45.09 4.16
N THR A 34 -29.39 45.25 5.19
CA THR A 34 -28.87 46.46 5.89
C THR A 34 -27.66 46.14 6.81
N ALA A 35 -26.73 47.11 6.97
CA ALA A 35 -25.99 47.57 8.19
C ALA A 35 -25.20 46.53 9.06
N SER A 36 -24.04 46.77 9.70
CA SER A 36 -23.27 47.96 10.07
C SER A 36 -21.85 47.57 10.54
N ALA A 37 -20.86 48.39 10.15
CA ALA A 37 -19.66 48.88 10.86
C ALA A 37 -18.70 47.96 11.66
N GLY A 38 -17.40 48.14 11.36
CA GLY A 38 -16.35 48.36 12.37
C GLY A 38 -15.12 47.47 12.24
N GLY A 39 -13.97 48.02 11.81
CA GLY A 39 -12.70 47.31 11.89
C GLY A 39 -11.55 47.91 11.08
N THR A 40 -10.81 48.80 11.71
CA THR A 40 -9.59 49.50 11.27
C THR A 40 -8.54 48.69 10.51
N VAL A 41 -7.99 49.33 9.48
CA VAL A 41 -6.87 48.91 8.62
C VAL A 41 -5.56 48.90 9.40
N ALA A 42 -4.86 47.76 9.45
CA ALA A 42 -3.47 47.68 9.89
C ALA A 42 -2.57 47.43 8.67
N ALA A 43 -1.74 48.42 8.35
CA ALA A 43 -0.77 48.38 7.27
C ALA A 43 0.36 47.39 7.61
N ALA A 44 0.46 46.32 6.83
CA ALA A 44 1.61 45.42 6.87
C ALA A 44 2.81 46.11 6.20
N GLN A 45 3.87 46.30 6.99
CA GLN A 45 5.16 46.80 6.52
C GLN A 45 5.75 45.79 5.54
N SER A 46 5.78 46.16 4.26
CA SER A 46 6.49 45.41 3.22
C SER A 46 7.98 45.72 3.35
N SER A 47 8.74 44.80 3.96
CA SER A 47 10.20 44.82 3.90
C SER A 47 10.62 44.51 2.47
N SER A 48 11.02 45.55 1.74
CA SER A 48 11.60 45.44 0.40
C SER A 48 12.96 44.76 0.48
N LEU A 49 12.99 43.45 0.23
CA LEU A 49 14.22 42.76 -0.16
C LEU A 49 14.50 43.12 -1.61
N THR A 50 15.43 44.06 -1.82
CA THR A 50 16.07 44.31 -3.11
C THR A 50 16.86 43.06 -3.51
N ALA A 51 16.19 42.14 -4.20
CA ALA A 51 16.85 41.05 -4.90
C ALA A 51 17.61 41.64 -6.09
N VAL A 52 18.92 41.46 -6.09
CA VAL A 52 19.77 41.75 -7.24
C VAL A 52 19.38 40.74 -8.32
N ALA A 53 18.54 41.17 -9.26
CA ALA A 53 18.21 40.38 -10.45
C ALA A 53 19.50 40.23 -11.27
N SER A 54 20.09 39.03 -11.30
CA SER A 54 21.10 38.72 -12.28
C SER A 54 20.39 38.64 -13.64
N ASP A 55 20.58 39.65 -14.47
CA ASP A 55 20.03 39.79 -15.82
C ASP A 55 20.69 38.85 -16.85
N ALA A 56 21.22 37.71 -16.37
CA ALA A 56 21.79 36.68 -17.23
C ALA A 56 20.63 35.86 -17.80
N PRO A 57 20.48 35.77 -19.14
CA PRO A 57 19.46 34.93 -19.74
C PRO A 57 19.67 33.49 -19.26
N ARG A 58 18.64 32.92 -18.61
CA ARG A 58 18.67 31.52 -18.17
C ARG A 58 19.00 30.61 -19.37
N PRO A 59 19.84 29.58 -19.19
CA PRO A 59 20.17 28.63 -20.25
C PRO A 59 18.91 28.06 -20.92
N ALA A 60 18.93 27.92 -22.24
CA ALA A 60 17.80 27.38 -22.99
C ALA A 60 17.38 25.96 -22.53
N ALA A 61 18.33 25.17 -22.03
CA ALA A 61 18.11 23.83 -21.48
C ALA A 61 17.16 23.82 -20.27
N ASP A 62 17.18 24.86 -19.43
CA ASP A 62 16.29 24.95 -18.26
C ASP A 62 14.82 25.08 -18.68
N TYR A 63 14.58 25.69 -19.85
CA TYR A 63 13.24 25.83 -20.42
C TYR A 63 12.78 24.58 -21.17
N GLU A 64 13.68 23.71 -21.62
CA GLU A 64 13.31 22.45 -22.29
C GLU A 64 12.69 21.48 -21.29
N TRP A 65 13.27 21.33 -20.10
CA TRP A 65 12.67 20.56 -19.02
C TRP A 65 11.29 21.13 -18.63
N LEU A 66 11.18 22.45 -18.48
CA LEU A 66 9.91 23.10 -18.13
C LEU A 66 8.84 22.91 -19.21
N ARG A 67 9.21 22.99 -20.49
CA ARG A 67 8.28 22.68 -21.60
C ARG A 67 7.87 21.22 -21.61
N GLY A 68 8.80 20.30 -21.34
CA GLY A 68 8.49 18.87 -21.21
C GLY A 68 7.51 18.61 -20.06
N ALA A 69 7.75 19.22 -18.90
CA ALA A 69 6.88 19.13 -17.73
C ALA A 69 5.48 19.73 -18.00
N LEU A 70 5.41 20.92 -18.60
CA LEU A 70 4.14 21.57 -18.94
C LEU A 70 3.37 20.76 -20.00
N ALA A 71 4.04 20.25 -21.02
CA ALA A 71 3.39 19.42 -22.04
C ALA A 71 2.86 18.09 -21.48
N SER A 72 3.54 17.51 -20.49
CA SER A 72 3.08 16.31 -19.77
C SER A 72 1.82 16.60 -18.95
N VAL A 73 1.77 17.75 -18.27
CA VAL A 73 0.58 18.21 -17.54
C VAL A 73 -0.57 18.57 -18.49
N GLU A 74 -0.27 19.09 -19.69
CA GLU A 74 -1.26 19.48 -20.69
C GLU A 74 -1.82 18.29 -21.51
N ALA A 75 -1.18 17.11 -21.48
CA ALA A 75 -1.60 15.94 -22.27
C ALA A 75 -1.51 14.61 -21.49
N PRO A 76 -2.28 14.44 -20.41
CA PRO A 76 -2.20 13.26 -19.55
C PRO A 76 -2.46 11.94 -20.30
N GLU A 77 -3.38 11.99 -21.26
CA GLU A 77 -3.70 10.91 -22.19
C GLU A 77 -2.47 10.32 -22.91
N LYS A 78 -1.50 11.15 -23.31
CA LYS A 78 -0.32 10.71 -24.07
C LYS A 78 0.64 9.97 -23.15
N ARG A 79 0.91 10.54 -21.97
CA ARG A 79 1.84 9.94 -21.02
C ARG A 79 1.31 8.62 -20.47
N VAL A 80 0.03 8.56 -20.10
CA VAL A 80 -0.62 7.31 -19.68
C VAL A 80 -0.55 6.26 -20.79
N LYS A 81 -0.80 6.66 -22.04
CA LYS A 81 -0.72 5.73 -23.19
C LYS A 81 0.69 5.17 -23.38
N GLU A 82 1.72 6.00 -23.27
CA GLU A 82 3.13 5.57 -23.33
C GLU A 82 3.43 4.56 -22.21
N LEU A 83 3.14 4.91 -20.95
CA LEU A 83 3.41 4.04 -19.80
C LEU A 83 2.66 2.71 -19.88
N LEU A 84 1.43 2.69 -20.43
CA LEU A 84 0.69 1.46 -20.67
C LEU A 84 1.34 0.57 -21.75
N LEU A 85 1.96 1.16 -22.78
CA LEU A 85 2.72 0.41 -23.78
C LEU A 85 4.01 -0.16 -23.18
N ASP A 86 4.71 0.62 -22.35
CA ASP A 86 5.93 0.19 -21.66
C ASP A 86 5.63 -0.97 -20.69
N MET A 87 4.57 -0.86 -19.90
CA MET A 87 4.06 -1.94 -19.04
C MET A 87 3.83 -3.24 -19.82
N GLU A 88 3.20 -3.14 -20.99
CA GLU A 88 2.92 -4.28 -21.87
C GLU A 88 4.16 -4.83 -22.58
N ASN A 89 5.27 -4.09 -22.52
CA ASN A 89 6.46 -4.23 -23.34
C ASN A 89 6.09 -4.23 -24.83
N ARG A 90 5.49 -3.13 -25.29
CA ARG A 90 5.06 -2.93 -26.68
C ARG A 90 5.51 -1.58 -27.23
N THR A 91 5.76 -1.53 -28.54
CA THR A 91 6.04 -0.27 -29.24
C THR A 91 4.74 0.47 -29.57
N ALA A 92 4.85 1.73 -29.99
CA ALA A 92 3.70 2.51 -30.50
C ALA A 92 3.01 1.88 -31.73
N ALA A 93 3.71 1.02 -32.47
CA ALA A 93 3.15 0.24 -33.58
C ALA A 93 2.43 -1.05 -33.12
N GLY A 94 2.47 -1.37 -31.82
CA GLY A 94 1.89 -2.58 -31.25
C GLY A 94 2.78 -3.83 -31.34
N GLU A 95 4.03 -3.66 -31.77
CA GLU A 95 5.01 -4.75 -31.85
C GLU A 95 5.59 -5.05 -30.46
N GLN A 96 6.13 -6.26 -30.28
CA GLN A 96 6.79 -6.62 -29.03
C GLN A 96 8.01 -5.73 -28.81
N GLY A 97 8.05 -5.06 -27.66
CA GLY A 97 9.15 -4.19 -27.28
C GLY A 97 10.38 -4.98 -26.82
N THR A 98 11.49 -4.25 -26.72
CA THR A 98 12.78 -4.76 -26.22
C THR A 98 13.13 -4.16 -24.85
N LEU A 99 12.13 -3.66 -24.12
CA LEU A 99 12.37 -3.07 -22.80
C LEU A 99 12.89 -4.13 -21.84
N SER A 100 13.92 -3.76 -21.11
CA SER A 100 14.43 -4.52 -19.97
C SER A 100 13.41 -4.53 -18.83
N ASP A 101 13.54 -5.49 -17.91
CA ASP A 101 12.67 -5.54 -16.73
C ASP A 101 12.84 -4.31 -15.83
N GLU A 102 14.03 -3.70 -15.80
CA GLU A 102 14.30 -2.46 -15.06
C GLU A 102 13.53 -1.27 -15.64
N GLU A 103 13.59 -1.05 -16.95
CA GLU A 103 12.82 0.02 -17.62
C GLU A 103 11.30 -0.16 -17.43
N ARG A 104 10.83 -1.41 -17.43
CA ARG A 104 9.41 -1.71 -17.16
C ARG A 104 9.02 -1.40 -15.71
N LEU A 105 9.92 -1.66 -14.76
CA LEU A 105 9.70 -1.34 -13.36
C LEU A 105 9.65 0.17 -13.14
N ASP A 106 10.54 0.93 -13.79
CA ASP A 106 10.55 2.39 -13.73
C ASP A 106 9.24 2.97 -14.31
N ALA A 107 8.80 2.47 -15.47
CA ALA A 107 7.53 2.87 -16.06
C ALA A 107 6.32 2.54 -15.17
N LEU A 108 6.33 1.39 -14.49
CA LEU A 108 5.28 1.01 -13.55
C LEU A 108 5.29 1.85 -12.27
N ALA A 109 6.47 2.21 -11.76
CA ALA A 109 6.61 3.08 -10.60
C ALA A 109 6.03 4.47 -10.94
N GLU A 110 6.43 5.04 -12.07
CA GLU A 110 5.88 6.32 -12.53
C GLU A 110 4.36 6.24 -12.74
N LEU A 111 3.87 5.19 -13.41
CA LEU A 111 2.43 5.01 -13.59
C LEU A 111 1.71 4.90 -12.25
N SER A 112 2.27 4.17 -11.27
CA SER A 112 1.70 3.98 -9.94
C SER A 112 1.59 5.31 -9.18
N ASP A 113 2.60 6.17 -9.27
CA ASP A 113 2.60 7.49 -8.63
C ASP A 113 1.57 8.42 -9.31
N MET A 114 1.49 8.39 -10.64
CA MET A 114 0.58 9.23 -11.39
C MET A 114 -0.89 8.89 -11.12
N VAL A 115 -1.24 7.60 -11.10
CA VAL A 115 -2.64 7.17 -10.88
C VAL A 115 -3.10 7.30 -9.42
N GLU A 116 -2.28 7.84 -8.51
CA GLU A 116 -2.77 8.32 -7.20
C GLU A 116 -3.62 9.59 -7.36
N ASP A 117 -3.38 10.38 -8.41
CA ASP A 117 -4.24 11.52 -8.75
C ASP A 117 -5.46 11.06 -9.54
N VAL A 118 -6.64 11.56 -9.14
CA VAL A 118 -7.93 11.13 -9.66
C VAL A 118 -8.08 11.39 -11.17
N ASN A 119 -7.48 12.46 -11.70
CA ASN A 119 -7.59 12.78 -13.13
C ASN A 119 -6.77 11.79 -13.96
N TRP A 120 -5.55 11.50 -13.54
CA TRP A 120 -4.68 10.52 -14.18
C TRP A 120 -5.23 9.10 -14.10
N ALA A 121 -5.81 8.73 -12.96
CA ALA A 121 -6.51 7.46 -12.79
C ALA A 121 -7.73 7.34 -13.73
N THR A 122 -8.43 8.46 -13.99
CA THR A 122 -9.54 8.51 -14.94
C THR A 122 -9.05 8.28 -16.38
N GLU A 123 -7.98 8.95 -16.79
CA GLU A 123 -7.35 8.71 -18.11
C GLU A 123 -6.85 7.27 -18.26
N PHE A 124 -6.26 6.71 -17.20
CA PHE A 124 -5.89 5.30 -17.14
C PHE A 124 -7.09 4.38 -17.39
N ALA A 125 -8.24 4.63 -16.75
CA ALA A 125 -9.46 3.86 -17.01
C ALA A 125 -10.00 4.03 -18.44
N LEU A 126 -10.01 5.26 -18.98
CA LEU A 126 -10.46 5.54 -20.35
C LEU A 126 -9.62 4.78 -21.40
N MET A 127 -8.33 4.60 -21.14
CA MET A 127 -7.40 3.86 -21.99
C MET A 127 -7.43 2.33 -21.75
N GLN A 128 -8.49 1.82 -21.11
CA GLN A 128 -8.64 0.42 -20.72
C GLN A 128 -7.52 -0.11 -19.82
N GLY A 129 -6.87 0.79 -19.07
CA GLY A 129 -5.78 0.48 -18.16
C GLY A 129 -6.06 -0.71 -17.24
N PRO A 130 -7.21 -0.79 -16.56
CA PRO A 130 -7.58 -1.93 -15.72
C PRO A 130 -7.55 -3.28 -16.44
N ALA A 131 -8.18 -3.38 -17.62
CA ALA A 131 -8.22 -4.62 -18.39
C ALA A 131 -6.84 -5.02 -18.92
N ARG A 132 -6.07 -4.04 -19.41
CA ARG A 132 -4.69 -4.22 -19.91
C ARG A 132 -3.75 -4.67 -18.79
N LEU A 133 -3.80 -4.03 -17.63
CA LEU A 133 -3.01 -4.39 -16.45
C LEU A 133 -3.29 -5.81 -16.00
N LEU A 134 -4.57 -6.20 -15.89
CA LEU A 134 -4.95 -7.56 -15.52
C LEU A 134 -4.51 -8.58 -16.57
N GLN A 135 -4.51 -8.23 -17.85
CA GLN A 135 -3.99 -9.09 -18.92
C GLN A 135 -2.48 -9.29 -18.80
N VAL A 136 -1.71 -8.23 -18.55
CA VAL A 136 -0.26 -8.32 -18.31
C VAL A 136 0.01 -9.19 -17.09
N LEU A 137 -0.67 -8.95 -15.97
CA LEU A 137 -0.51 -9.75 -14.75
C LEU A 137 -0.81 -11.24 -15.00
N ARG A 138 -1.87 -11.58 -15.75
CA ARG A 138 -2.15 -12.96 -16.17
C ARG A 138 -1.00 -13.55 -17.01
N ARG A 139 -0.52 -12.80 -18.02
CA ARG A 139 0.55 -13.22 -18.93
C ARG A 139 1.85 -13.48 -18.19
N GLU A 140 2.31 -12.51 -17.39
CA GLU A 140 3.56 -12.61 -16.65
C GLU A 140 3.52 -13.78 -15.66
N ARG A 141 2.36 -14.01 -15.00
CA ARG A 141 2.19 -15.16 -14.09
C ARG A 141 2.32 -16.51 -14.81
N VAL A 142 1.73 -16.64 -16.00
CA VAL A 142 1.83 -17.87 -16.80
C VAL A 142 3.26 -18.08 -17.30
N SER A 143 3.91 -17.03 -17.80
CA SER A 143 5.33 -17.06 -18.20
C SER A 143 6.23 -17.51 -17.04
N ALA A 144 6.02 -16.92 -15.86
CA ALA A 144 6.69 -17.26 -14.62
C ALA A 144 6.55 -18.75 -14.27
N ALA A 145 5.33 -19.28 -14.26
CA ALA A 145 5.06 -20.69 -13.95
C ALA A 145 5.74 -21.64 -14.96
N THR A 146 5.79 -21.25 -16.24
CA THR A 146 6.42 -22.06 -17.30
C THR A 146 7.94 -22.10 -17.14
N ALA A 147 8.56 -20.94 -16.86
CA ALA A 147 10.00 -20.85 -16.57
C ALA A 147 10.39 -21.58 -15.28
N SER A 148 9.46 -21.69 -14.34
CA SER A 148 9.62 -22.39 -13.07
C SER A 148 9.84 -23.90 -13.20
N THR A 149 9.26 -24.52 -14.24
CA THR A 149 9.26 -25.99 -14.41
C THR A 149 10.67 -26.55 -14.64
N THR A 150 11.64 -25.70 -15.00
CA THR A 150 13.05 -26.07 -15.18
C THR A 150 13.90 -25.80 -13.93
N SER A 151 13.36 -25.16 -12.89
CA SER A 151 14.06 -24.85 -11.63
C SER A 151 13.66 -25.83 -10.52
N THR A 152 14.64 -26.43 -9.85
CA THR A 152 14.44 -27.42 -8.77
C THR A 152 14.16 -26.80 -7.38
N THR A 153 13.80 -25.52 -7.29
CA THR A 153 13.55 -24.83 -6.01
C THR A 153 12.08 -24.97 -5.57
N ALA A 154 11.76 -24.97 -4.28
CA ALA A 154 10.36 -25.13 -3.85
C ALA A 154 9.48 -23.90 -4.12
N ALA A 155 10.04 -22.68 -4.16
CA ALA A 155 9.31 -21.52 -4.69
C ALA A 155 8.90 -21.77 -6.15
N ALA A 156 9.77 -22.45 -6.91
CA ALA A 156 9.46 -22.81 -8.27
C ALA A 156 8.32 -23.84 -8.38
N ALA A 157 8.21 -24.76 -7.41
CA ALA A 157 7.11 -25.72 -7.34
C ALA A 157 5.73 -25.06 -7.11
N ALA A 158 5.70 -23.87 -6.50
CA ALA A 158 4.47 -23.09 -6.32
C ALA A 158 4.19 -22.09 -7.46
N GLY A 159 5.02 -22.10 -8.52
CA GLY A 159 4.74 -21.41 -9.79
C GLY A 159 5.02 -19.91 -9.82
N ILE A 160 5.65 -19.33 -8.78
CA ILE A 160 6.06 -17.92 -8.77
C ILE A 160 7.58 -17.84 -8.56
N PRO A 161 8.37 -17.63 -9.62
CA PRO A 161 9.81 -17.41 -9.49
C PRO A 161 10.05 -16.05 -8.81
N THR A 162 10.99 -16.02 -7.87
CA THR A 162 11.32 -14.82 -7.10
C THR A 162 11.82 -13.66 -7.97
N SER A 163 12.38 -13.95 -9.15
CA SER A 163 12.80 -12.94 -10.12
C SER A 163 11.64 -12.16 -10.75
N ALA A 164 10.45 -12.77 -10.89
CA ALA A 164 9.27 -12.11 -11.46
C ALA A 164 8.48 -11.31 -10.41
N ALA A 165 8.73 -11.54 -9.13
CA ALA A 165 7.96 -10.94 -8.04
C ALA A 165 8.02 -9.41 -7.98
N PRO A 166 9.15 -8.71 -8.26
CA PRO A 166 9.18 -7.24 -8.29
C PRO A 166 8.19 -6.66 -9.32
N LEU A 167 8.20 -7.18 -10.55
CA LEU A 167 7.30 -6.75 -11.62
C LEU A 167 5.83 -6.98 -11.26
N LEU A 168 5.52 -8.17 -10.73
CA LEU A 168 4.17 -8.53 -10.29
C LEU A 168 3.71 -7.67 -9.10
N THR A 169 4.63 -7.28 -8.23
CA THR A 169 4.36 -6.37 -7.10
C THR A 169 4.02 -4.98 -7.63
N ALA A 170 4.81 -4.44 -8.57
CA ALA A 170 4.57 -3.13 -9.17
C ALA A 170 3.23 -3.07 -9.91
N LEU A 171 2.87 -4.12 -10.66
CA LEU A 171 1.55 -4.24 -11.30
C LEU A 171 0.40 -4.22 -10.27
N ALA A 172 0.54 -4.93 -9.15
CA ALA A 172 -0.46 -4.91 -8.09
C ALA A 172 -0.56 -3.52 -7.41
N MET A 173 0.55 -2.80 -7.28
CA MET A 173 0.56 -1.44 -6.74
C MET A 173 -0.17 -0.44 -7.64
N VAL A 174 0.03 -0.50 -8.97
CA VAL A 174 -0.75 0.33 -9.92
C VAL A 174 -2.25 0.06 -9.77
N ALA A 175 -2.66 -1.20 -9.58
CA ALA A 175 -4.07 -1.52 -9.31
C ALA A 175 -4.57 -0.95 -7.97
N ALA A 176 -3.74 -0.96 -6.93
CA ALA A 176 -4.09 -0.39 -5.63
C ALA A 176 -4.24 1.13 -5.68
N HIS A 177 -3.28 1.83 -6.29
CA HIS A 177 -3.26 3.29 -6.36
C HIS A 177 -4.37 3.82 -7.27
N SER A 178 -4.52 3.25 -8.48
CA SER A 178 -5.56 3.70 -9.43
C SER A 178 -6.99 3.51 -8.92
N SER A 179 -7.23 2.53 -8.06
CA SER A 179 -8.56 2.24 -7.50
C SER A 179 -8.84 2.90 -6.15
N GLN A 180 -7.87 3.63 -5.58
CA GLN A 180 -8.01 4.21 -4.25
C GLN A 180 -9.07 5.32 -4.24
N LEU A 181 -10.24 5.01 -3.66
CA LEU A 181 -11.38 5.95 -3.56
C LEU A 181 -11.83 6.52 -4.91
N ASN A 182 -11.69 5.72 -5.98
CA ASN A 182 -12.04 6.11 -7.35
C ASN A 182 -13.08 5.15 -7.94
N GLU A 183 -14.36 5.47 -7.75
CA GLU A 183 -15.49 4.63 -8.16
C GLU A 183 -15.50 4.28 -9.66
N PRO A 184 -15.25 5.22 -10.61
CA PRO A 184 -15.13 4.88 -12.03
C PRO A 184 -14.05 3.84 -12.33
N VAL A 185 -12.86 3.95 -11.71
CA VAL A 185 -11.77 3.00 -11.92
C VAL A 185 -12.09 1.65 -11.26
N GLN A 186 -12.67 1.65 -10.07
CA GLN A 186 -13.16 0.44 -9.40
C GLN A 186 -14.19 -0.31 -10.24
N ALA A 187 -15.11 0.40 -10.89
CA ALA A 187 -16.10 -0.17 -11.81
C ALA A 187 -15.44 -0.72 -13.09
N ALA A 188 -14.41 -0.07 -13.61
CA ALA A 188 -13.65 -0.57 -14.75
C ALA A 188 -12.88 -1.86 -14.42
N TYR A 189 -12.30 -1.97 -13.22
CA TYR A 189 -11.73 -3.24 -12.74
C TYR A 189 -12.80 -4.32 -12.56
N GLN A 190 -13.98 -3.97 -12.05
CA GLN A 190 -15.10 -4.91 -11.92
C GLN A 190 -15.51 -5.47 -13.28
N ALA A 191 -15.66 -4.60 -14.29
CA ALA A 191 -15.98 -4.99 -15.65
C ALA A 191 -14.89 -5.87 -16.29
N ALA A 192 -13.65 -5.73 -15.83
CA ALA A 192 -12.51 -6.54 -16.28
C ALA A 192 -12.30 -7.84 -15.47
N HIS A 193 -13.22 -8.17 -14.56
CA HIS A 193 -13.19 -9.37 -13.72
C HIS A 193 -11.88 -9.50 -12.92
N TRP A 194 -11.54 -8.45 -12.16
CA TRP A 194 -10.32 -8.43 -11.32
C TRP A 194 -10.24 -9.62 -10.35
N GLU A 195 -11.37 -10.13 -9.89
CA GLU A 195 -11.48 -11.25 -8.96
C GLU A 195 -10.91 -12.54 -9.53
N GLU A 196 -11.03 -12.77 -10.84
CA GLU A 196 -10.52 -13.94 -11.53
C GLU A 196 -8.99 -13.94 -11.63
N VAL A 197 -8.36 -12.80 -11.35
CA VAL A 197 -6.91 -12.60 -11.45
C VAL A 197 -6.29 -12.48 -10.07
N LEU A 198 -6.71 -11.47 -9.30
CA LEU A 198 -6.04 -11.09 -8.07
C LEU A 198 -6.28 -12.11 -6.96
N LEU A 199 -7.48 -12.70 -6.86
CA LEU A 199 -7.78 -13.65 -5.79
C LEU A 199 -7.06 -14.99 -5.97
N PRO A 200 -7.10 -15.66 -7.14
CA PRO A 200 -6.26 -16.84 -7.36
C PRO A 200 -4.77 -16.54 -7.21
N PHE A 201 -4.32 -15.35 -7.62
CA PHE A 201 -2.93 -14.97 -7.47
C PHE A 201 -2.52 -14.82 -6.00
N MET A 202 -3.37 -14.21 -5.17
CA MET A 202 -3.17 -14.14 -3.72
C MET A 202 -3.07 -15.55 -3.10
N SER A 203 -3.93 -16.49 -3.50
CA SER A 203 -3.84 -17.89 -3.06
C SER A 203 -2.51 -18.54 -3.44
N HIS A 204 -2.09 -18.42 -4.70
CA HIS A 204 -0.82 -19.00 -5.15
C HIS A 204 0.38 -18.41 -4.40
N THR A 205 0.37 -17.10 -4.12
CA THR A 205 1.43 -16.45 -3.34
C THR A 205 1.45 -16.96 -1.89
N ILE A 206 0.29 -17.15 -1.26
CA ILE A 206 0.19 -17.75 0.08
C ILE A 206 0.76 -19.17 0.09
N ASP A 207 0.38 -19.99 -0.90
CA ASP A 207 0.82 -21.38 -0.98
C ASP A 207 2.33 -21.48 -1.28
N ALA A 208 2.88 -20.54 -2.07
CA ALA A 208 4.32 -20.44 -2.30
C ALA A 208 5.10 -20.16 -1.01
N VAL A 209 4.64 -19.25 -0.17
CA VAL A 209 5.28 -19.00 1.13
C VAL A 209 5.13 -20.21 2.06
N ARG A 210 3.97 -20.88 2.06
CA ARG A 210 3.77 -22.12 2.86
C ARG A 210 4.71 -23.24 2.43
N ALA A 211 4.95 -23.39 1.12
CA ALA A 211 5.88 -24.38 0.58
C ALA A 211 7.31 -24.07 1.04
N LEU A 212 7.74 -22.81 0.98
CA LEU A 212 9.03 -22.37 1.49
C LEU A 212 9.22 -22.65 2.99
N LEU A 213 8.21 -22.35 3.81
CA LEU A 213 8.25 -22.65 5.24
C LEU A 213 8.31 -24.15 5.56
N SER A 214 7.91 -25.01 4.61
CA SER A 214 7.94 -26.46 4.79
C SER A 214 9.29 -27.08 4.44
N LEU A 215 10.15 -26.36 3.72
CA LEU A 215 11.49 -26.84 3.37
C LEU A 215 12.48 -26.83 4.54
N ASN A 216 12.23 -26.01 5.57
CA ASN A 216 13.15 -25.80 6.70
C ASN A 216 14.60 -25.47 6.29
N ASP A 217 14.79 -24.70 5.21
CA ASP A 217 16.08 -24.16 4.81
C ASP A 217 16.26 -22.75 5.43
N PRO A 218 17.04 -22.60 6.50
CA PRO A 218 17.14 -21.33 7.22
C PRO A 218 17.90 -20.23 6.45
N GLU A 219 18.68 -20.57 5.41
CA GLU A 219 19.52 -19.61 4.69
C GLU A 219 18.78 -18.96 3.53
N ALA A 220 18.16 -19.77 2.66
CA ALA A 220 17.51 -19.26 1.45
C ALA A 220 16.06 -18.82 1.69
N MET A 221 15.38 -19.42 2.69
CA MET A 221 13.96 -19.18 2.93
C MET A 221 13.64 -17.72 3.28
N PRO A 222 14.35 -17.04 4.20
CA PRO A 222 13.97 -15.69 4.63
C PRO A 222 13.92 -14.69 3.47
N THR A 223 14.92 -14.71 2.59
CA THR A 223 14.99 -13.82 1.43
C THR A 223 13.86 -14.10 0.44
N GLN A 224 13.62 -15.37 0.10
CA GLN A 224 12.57 -15.73 -0.85
C GLN A 224 11.17 -15.46 -0.29
N ALA A 225 10.92 -15.79 0.98
CA ALA A 225 9.67 -15.50 1.66
C ALA A 225 9.42 -13.99 1.78
N THR A 226 10.45 -13.19 2.06
CA THR A 226 10.34 -11.72 2.12
C THR A 226 9.84 -11.16 0.78
N VAL A 227 10.41 -11.61 -0.33
CA VAL A 227 10.00 -11.18 -1.68
C VAL A 227 8.54 -11.54 -1.96
N LEU A 228 8.12 -12.77 -1.67
CA LEU A 228 6.74 -13.21 -1.88
C LEU A 228 5.74 -12.52 -0.93
N LEU A 229 6.14 -12.21 0.30
CA LEU A 229 5.29 -11.47 1.24
C LEU A 229 5.11 -10.01 0.83
N ARG A 230 6.09 -9.37 0.17
CA ARG A 230 5.90 -8.04 -0.43
C ARG A 230 4.84 -8.07 -1.52
N LEU A 231 4.88 -9.08 -2.39
CA LEU A 231 3.86 -9.31 -3.40
C LEU A 231 2.47 -9.55 -2.75
N LEU A 232 2.40 -10.37 -1.70
CA LEU A 232 1.16 -10.61 -0.98
C LEU A 232 0.59 -9.32 -0.36
N ALA A 233 1.45 -8.46 0.21
CA ALA A 233 1.05 -7.18 0.75
C ALA A 233 0.45 -6.27 -0.33
N ALA A 234 1.06 -6.21 -1.52
CA ALA A 234 0.56 -5.44 -2.65
C ALA A 234 -0.79 -5.98 -3.17
N LEU A 235 -0.95 -7.30 -3.25
CA LEU A 235 -2.23 -7.93 -3.65
C LEU A 235 -3.35 -7.64 -2.64
N LEU A 236 -3.07 -7.74 -1.34
CA LEU A 236 -4.02 -7.35 -0.29
C LEU A 236 -4.38 -5.87 -0.38
N HIS A 237 -3.39 -5.02 -0.65
CA HIS A 237 -3.62 -3.58 -0.81
C HIS A 237 -4.52 -3.30 -2.00
N ALA A 238 -4.24 -3.89 -3.17
CA ALA A 238 -5.07 -3.78 -4.36
C ALA A 238 -6.52 -4.22 -4.10
N CYS A 239 -6.72 -5.40 -3.51
CA CYS A 239 -8.06 -5.89 -3.18
C CYS A 239 -8.79 -4.95 -2.19
N SER A 240 -8.07 -4.41 -1.20
CA SER A 240 -8.65 -3.47 -0.24
C SER A 240 -9.09 -2.16 -0.90
N CYS A 241 -8.29 -1.59 -1.80
CA CYS A 241 -8.63 -0.36 -2.53
C CYS A 241 -9.79 -0.59 -3.51
N LEU A 242 -9.82 -1.73 -4.20
CA LEU A 242 -10.92 -2.10 -5.10
C LEU A 242 -12.25 -2.25 -4.39
N CYS A 243 -12.24 -2.72 -3.14
CA CYS A 243 -13.46 -2.90 -2.36
C CYS A 243 -13.88 -1.63 -1.63
N ARG A 244 -12.94 -0.77 -1.22
CA ARG A 244 -13.18 0.39 -0.36
C ARG A 244 -14.28 1.29 -0.92
N ASP A 245 -15.32 1.49 -0.11
CA ASP A 245 -16.52 2.25 -0.44
C ASP A 245 -17.19 1.84 -1.78
N CYS A 246 -16.97 0.59 -2.21
CA CYS A 246 -17.50 0.00 -3.43
C CYS A 246 -18.26 -1.31 -3.12
N PRO A 247 -19.57 -1.23 -2.78
CA PRO A 247 -20.38 -2.40 -2.47
C PRO A 247 -20.38 -3.47 -3.58
N PRO A 248 -20.43 -3.15 -4.90
CA PRO A 248 -20.36 -4.15 -5.96
C PRO A 248 -19.08 -5.01 -5.89
N ASN A 249 -17.91 -4.37 -5.74
CA ASN A 249 -16.64 -5.08 -5.62
C ASN A 249 -16.54 -5.89 -4.32
N THR A 250 -17.08 -5.36 -3.22
CA THR A 250 -17.16 -6.13 -1.95
C THR A 250 -18.01 -7.39 -2.14
N ILE A 251 -19.15 -7.32 -2.82
CA ILE A 251 -19.99 -8.50 -3.11
C ILE A 251 -19.23 -9.51 -3.98
N VAL A 252 -18.53 -9.04 -5.02
CA VAL A 252 -17.71 -9.88 -5.91
C VAL A 252 -16.60 -10.58 -5.12
N LEU A 253 -15.89 -9.87 -4.24
CA LEU A 253 -14.88 -10.42 -3.34
C LEU A 253 -15.45 -11.57 -2.50
N ILE A 254 -16.59 -11.35 -1.84
CA ILE A 254 -17.19 -12.35 -0.94
C ILE A 254 -17.68 -13.58 -1.71
N ARG A 255 -18.31 -13.40 -2.88
CA ARG A 255 -18.77 -14.52 -3.73
C ARG A 255 -17.64 -15.41 -4.23
N ASN A 256 -16.43 -14.87 -4.29
CA ASN A 256 -15.26 -15.57 -4.79
C ASN A 256 -14.28 -15.90 -3.66
N ASP A 257 -14.76 -16.20 -2.45
CA ASP A 257 -13.95 -16.63 -1.29
C ASP A 257 -12.84 -15.65 -0.87
N GLY A 258 -13.02 -14.35 -1.11
CA GLY A 258 -12.02 -13.34 -0.75
C GLY A 258 -11.79 -13.26 0.76
N LEU A 259 -12.83 -13.43 1.59
CA LEU A 259 -12.70 -13.46 3.05
C LEU A 259 -11.83 -14.63 3.53
N ALA A 260 -11.97 -15.82 2.91
CA ALA A 260 -11.17 -16.98 3.24
C ALA A 260 -9.68 -16.74 2.95
N ARG A 261 -9.36 -16.01 1.87
CA ARG A 261 -7.98 -15.64 1.54
C ARG A 261 -7.37 -14.62 2.49
N VAL A 262 -8.17 -13.67 2.99
CA VAL A 262 -7.73 -12.75 4.07
C VAL A 262 -7.42 -13.56 5.34
N ALA A 263 -8.27 -14.52 5.70
CA ALA A 263 -8.02 -15.43 6.83
C ALA A 263 -6.73 -16.26 6.61
N ASP A 264 -6.51 -16.75 5.39
CA ASP A 264 -5.31 -17.51 5.06
C ASP A 264 -4.01 -16.69 5.13
N ALA A 265 -4.06 -15.42 4.74
CA ALA A 265 -2.94 -14.49 4.92
C ALA A 265 -2.63 -14.28 6.41
N LEU A 266 -3.65 -14.11 7.26
CA LEU A 266 -3.47 -13.99 8.72
C LEU A 266 -2.91 -15.28 9.34
N ARG A 267 -3.38 -16.46 8.90
CA ARG A 267 -2.83 -17.75 9.34
C ARG A 267 -1.36 -17.90 8.94
N LEU A 268 -1.04 -17.50 7.71
CA LEU A 268 0.32 -17.55 7.18
C LEU A 268 1.27 -16.72 8.03
N THR A 269 0.95 -15.45 8.29
CA THR A 269 1.84 -14.57 9.07
C THR A 269 1.93 -14.99 10.53
N ALA A 270 0.87 -15.53 11.14
CA ALA A 270 0.94 -16.11 12.48
C ALA A 270 1.90 -17.31 12.52
N ARG A 271 1.78 -18.24 11.57
CA ARG A 271 2.67 -19.41 11.46
C ARG A 271 4.12 -19.00 11.23
N LEU A 272 4.35 -17.99 10.39
CA LEU A 272 5.67 -17.44 10.11
C LEU A 272 6.32 -16.89 11.38
N GLN A 273 5.58 -16.12 12.20
CA GLN A 273 6.08 -15.61 13.47
C GLN A 273 6.49 -16.74 14.41
N THR A 274 5.64 -17.78 14.56
CA THR A 274 5.99 -18.97 15.35
C THR A 274 7.24 -19.68 14.83
N TRP A 275 7.36 -19.81 13.52
CA TRP A 275 8.53 -20.42 12.88
C TRP A 275 9.80 -19.63 13.21
N VAL A 276 9.78 -18.29 13.05
CA VAL A 276 10.93 -17.43 13.37
C VAL A 276 11.30 -17.52 14.84
N SER A 277 10.32 -17.42 15.76
CA SER A 277 10.60 -17.56 17.19
C SER A 277 11.23 -18.91 17.56
N THR A 278 10.81 -19.99 16.89
CA THR A 278 11.38 -21.32 17.09
C THR A 278 12.81 -21.41 16.55
N ALA A 279 13.06 -20.83 15.36
CA ALA A 279 14.37 -20.78 14.74
C ALA A 279 15.37 -19.97 15.58
N THR A 280 14.98 -18.79 16.05
CA THR A 280 15.82 -17.94 16.91
C THR A 280 16.14 -18.63 18.25
N ALA A 281 15.16 -19.30 18.86
CA ALA A 281 15.38 -20.06 20.09
C ALA A 281 16.36 -21.24 19.91
N ALA A 282 16.30 -21.93 18.77
CA ALA A 282 17.23 -23.01 18.46
C ALA A 282 18.68 -22.50 18.33
N SER A 283 18.89 -21.38 17.64
CA SER A 283 20.21 -20.75 17.48
C SER A 283 20.81 -20.33 18.83
N ALA A 284 20.01 -19.79 19.75
CA ALA A 284 20.48 -19.36 21.08
C ALA A 284 20.98 -20.52 21.96
N THR A 285 20.59 -21.77 21.69
CA THR A 285 20.97 -22.96 22.47
C THR A 285 22.25 -23.66 21.98
N GLY A 286 23.04 -23.03 21.10
CA GLY A 286 24.35 -23.53 20.66
C GLY A 286 24.35 -24.21 19.28
N GLY A 287 23.31 -23.99 18.47
CA GLY A 287 23.39 -24.25 17.02
C GLY A 287 24.38 -23.28 16.36
N ALA A 288 25.10 -23.72 15.33
CA ALA A 288 26.04 -22.86 14.62
C ALA A 288 25.33 -21.60 14.09
N PRO A 289 25.93 -20.40 14.22
CA PRO A 289 25.33 -19.16 13.72
C PRO A 289 25.17 -19.24 12.20
N VAL A 290 23.95 -19.03 11.72
CA VAL A 290 23.63 -18.97 10.29
C VAL A 290 24.06 -17.60 9.78
N VAL A 291 25.20 -17.54 9.09
CA VAL A 291 25.70 -16.31 8.46
C VAL A 291 25.15 -16.23 7.04
N VAL A 292 24.11 -15.42 6.82
CA VAL A 292 23.58 -15.16 5.47
C VAL A 292 24.20 -13.89 4.92
N THR A 293 24.90 -13.99 3.79
CA THR A 293 25.38 -12.82 3.04
C THR A 293 24.20 -12.24 2.25
N ILE A 294 23.69 -11.08 2.67
CA ILE A 294 22.69 -10.34 1.88
C ILE A 294 23.42 -9.74 0.68
N ALA A 295 23.12 -10.23 -0.53
CA ALA A 295 23.54 -9.57 -1.76
C ALA A 295 22.73 -8.28 -1.91
N ALA A 296 23.35 -7.13 -1.63
CA ALA A 296 22.81 -5.83 -1.99
C ALA A 296 22.72 -5.75 -3.52
N GLY A 297 21.50 -5.66 -4.04
CA GLY A 297 21.26 -5.49 -5.48
C GLY A 297 19.85 -5.89 -5.88
N VAL A 298 18.96 -4.92 -5.95
CA VAL A 298 18.01 -4.58 -7.03
C VAL A 298 17.23 -3.37 -6.50
N GLY A 299 17.28 -2.27 -7.26
CA GLY A 299 16.82 -0.95 -6.84
C GLY A 299 15.39 -0.93 -6.31
N ALA A 300 15.26 -0.52 -5.05
CA ALA A 300 14.10 0.18 -4.56
C ALA A 300 14.57 1.59 -4.25
N SER A 301 13.99 2.58 -4.94
CA SER A 301 14.08 3.98 -4.55
C SER A 301 13.42 4.11 -3.16
N GLU A 302 14.23 4.00 -2.12
CA GLU A 302 13.87 4.44 -0.77
C GLU A 302 14.03 5.96 -0.72
N HIS A 303 12.91 6.68 -0.83
CA HIS A 303 12.80 8.00 -0.24
C HIS A 303 12.19 7.87 1.15
N THR A 304 12.90 8.42 2.14
CA THR A 304 12.54 8.67 3.57
C THR A 304 12.44 7.42 4.48
N MET A 305 13.11 7.31 5.63
CA MET A 305 13.67 8.30 6.59
C MET A 305 15.00 7.80 7.17
N SER A 306 15.79 8.75 7.70
CA SER A 306 17.03 8.55 8.44
C SER A 306 16.87 7.62 9.66
N ASP A 307 17.83 6.75 9.88
CA ASP A 307 18.73 6.83 11.04
C ASP A 307 19.90 5.86 10.82
N ALA A 308 21.10 6.44 10.71
CA ALA A 308 22.34 5.71 10.62
C ALA A 308 22.95 5.62 12.03
N ASP A 309 22.68 4.51 12.71
CA ASP A 309 23.53 4.02 13.79
C ASP A 309 24.28 2.78 13.30
N ALA A 310 25.53 2.67 13.76
CA ALA A 310 26.59 1.78 13.31
C ALA A 310 26.24 0.27 13.36
N PRO A 311 26.94 -0.59 12.61
CA PRO A 311 26.65 -2.02 12.55
C PRO A 311 27.19 -2.71 13.80
N ASP A 312 26.34 -2.86 14.82
CA ASP A 312 26.58 -3.88 15.84
C ASP A 312 26.28 -5.24 15.22
N GLY A 313 27.28 -6.12 15.22
CA GLY A 313 27.35 -7.36 14.43
C GLY A 313 26.45 -8.49 14.90
N ASP A 314 25.15 -8.23 15.05
CA ASP A 314 24.10 -9.21 15.28
C ASP A 314 22.92 -8.88 14.35
N ASP A 315 23.18 -8.87 13.04
CA ASP A 315 22.15 -8.70 12.02
C ASP A 315 21.17 -9.88 12.14
N ASP A 316 20.05 -9.67 12.84
CA ASP A 316 18.96 -10.63 12.90
C ASP A 316 18.45 -10.88 11.46
N VAL A 317 18.90 -11.99 10.89
CA VAL A 317 18.58 -12.44 9.53
C VAL A 317 17.06 -12.50 9.28
N TYR A 318 16.25 -12.62 10.34
CA TYR A 318 14.80 -12.67 10.27
C TYR A 318 14.12 -11.31 10.43
N ALA A 319 14.82 -10.25 10.82
CA ALA A 319 14.22 -8.92 11.02
C ALA A 319 13.54 -8.37 9.74
N PRO A 320 14.13 -8.46 8.53
CA PRO A 320 13.45 -8.05 7.30
C PRO A 320 12.18 -8.87 7.03
N LEU A 321 12.23 -10.18 7.28
CA LEU A 321 11.12 -11.10 7.09
C LEU A 321 9.96 -10.76 8.05
N LEU A 322 10.25 -10.57 9.34
CA LEU A 322 9.27 -10.17 10.35
C LEU A 322 8.67 -8.79 10.05
N SER A 323 9.49 -7.85 9.59
CA SER A 323 9.01 -6.52 9.19
C SER A 323 7.97 -6.60 8.06
N VAL A 324 8.27 -7.35 6.99
CA VAL A 324 7.31 -7.55 5.89
C VAL A 324 6.09 -8.37 6.33
N ALA A 325 6.27 -9.39 7.16
CA ALA A 325 5.16 -10.16 7.72
C ALA A 325 4.19 -9.27 8.52
N ASN A 326 4.73 -8.37 9.34
CA ASN A 326 3.92 -7.39 10.08
C ASN A 326 3.19 -6.44 9.13
N LYS A 327 3.80 -6.02 8.02
CA LYS A 327 3.11 -5.24 6.98
C LYS A 327 1.94 -6.01 6.37
N VAL A 328 2.12 -7.29 6.03
CA VAL A 328 1.04 -8.17 5.52
C VAL A 328 -0.08 -8.29 6.56
N THR A 329 0.24 -8.57 7.82
CA THR A 329 -0.73 -8.68 8.91
C THR A 329 -1.52 -7.37 9.08
N THR A 330 -0.83 -6.23 9.14
CA THR A 330 -1.47 -4.91 9.26
C THR A 330 -2.42 -4.62 8.09
N ARG A 331 -2.03 -4.95 6.85
CA ARG A 331 -2.90 -4.79 5.67
C ARG A 331 -4.12 -5.72 5.71
N ALA A 332 -3.94 -6.98 6.09
CA ALA A 332 -5.04 -7.94 6.23
C ALA A 332 -6.03 -7.53 7.34
N LEU A 333 -5.53 -7.00 8.47
CA LEU A 333 -6.35 -6.49 9.56
C LEU A 333 -7.06 -5.19 9.19
N PHE A 334 -6.41 -4.28 8.47
CA PHE A 334 -7.06 -3.11 7.90
C PHE A 334 -8.21 -3.51 6.97
N PHE A 335 -7.97 -4.47 6.07
CA PHE A 335 -9.01 -4.96 5.17
C PHE A 335 -10.14 -5.66 5.94
N THR A 336 -9.81 -6.41 6.98
CA THR A 336 -10.80 -7.00 7.91
C THR A 336 -11.68 -5.93 8.55
N SER A 337 -11.09 -4.84 9.06
CA SER A 337 -11.84 -3.73 9.64
C SER A 337 -12.82 -3.11 8.64
N TYR A 338 -12.40 -2.96 7.37
CA TYR A 338 -13.27 -2.48 6.30
C TYR A 338 -14.41 -3.47 6.01
N LEU A 339 -14.11 -4.76 5.87
CA LEU A 339 -15.13 -5.78 5.62
C LEU A 339 -16.14 -5.82 6.77
N ALA A 340 -15.70 -5.71 8.02
CA ALA A 340 -16.58 -5.59 9.18
C ALA A 340 -17.48 -4.35 9.12
N SER A 341 -16.97 -3.20 8.68
CA SER A 341 -17.79 -1.99 8.54
C SER A 341 -18.89 -2.15 7.48
N THR A 342 -18.68 -2.97 6.45
CA THR A 342 -19.69 -3.33 5.44
C THR A 342 -20.63 -4.47 5.86
N GLY A 343 -20.46 -5.02 7.07
CA GLY A 343 -21.31 -6.08 7.62
C GLY A 343 -20.79 -7.50 7.38
N VAL A 344 -19.58 -7.66 6.84
CA VAL A 344 -18.94 -8.96 6.64
C VAL A 344 -18.12 -9.33 7.88
N SER A 345 -18.40 -10.49 8.46
CA SER A 345 -17.66 -11.04 9.60
C SER A 345 -17.67 -12.58 9.52
N SER A 346 -16.68 -13.22 10.14
CA SER A 346 -16.68 -14.67 10.35
C SER A 346 -15.98 -15.01 11.67
N GLU A 347 -16.34 -16.14 12.27
CA GLU A 347 -15.72 -16.61 13.50
C GLU A 347 -14.21 -16.84 13.32
N ASP A 348 -13.80 -17.43 12.20
CA ASP A 348 -12.39 -17.61 11.84
C ASP A 348 -11.60 -16.30 11.88
N ILE A 349 -12.12 -15.25 11.27
CA ILE A 349 -11.47 -13.92 11.25
C ILE A 349 -11.38 -13.35 12.66
N ILE A 350 -12.45 -13.45 13.46
CA ILE A 350 -12.47 -12.99 14.85
C ILE A 350 -11.37 -13.68 15.65
N GLN A 351 -11.27 -15.00 15.55
CA GLN A 351 -10.27 -15.79 16.27
C GLN A 351 -8.84 -15.42 15.83
N LEU A 352 -8.61 -15.30 14.52
CA LEU A 352 -7.30 -14.93 13.97
C LEU A 352 -6.88 -13.51 14.38
N THR A 353 -7.81 -12.54 14.37
CA THR A 353 -7.53 -11.20 14.87
C THR A 353 -7.17 -11.21 16.36
N CYS A 354 -7.88 -11.99 17.18
CA CYS A 354 -7.55 -12.14 18.60
C CYS A 354 -6.17 -12.79 18.81
N GLN A 355 -5.79 -13.78 18.00
CA GLN A 355 -4.48 -14.43 18.07
C GLN A 355 -3.33 -13.45 17.75
N HIS A 356 -3.49 -12.65 16.69
CA HIS A 356 -2.52 -11.60 16.35
C HIS A 356 -2.42 -10.54 17.44
N ALA A 357 -3.54 -10.12 18.03
CA ALA A 357 -3.53 -9.21 19.17
C ALA A 357 -2.84 -9.85 20.40
N ALA A 358 -3.08 -11.14 20.67
CA ALA A 358 -2.49 -11.82 21.82
C ALA A 358 -0.95 -11.92 21.72
N ASN A 359 -0.41 -12.07 20.51
CA ASN A 359 1.00 -12.35 20.30
C ASN A 359 1.91 -11.18 20.74
N ALA A 360 2.76 -11.43 21.75
CA ALA A 360 3.68 -10.45 22.32
C ALA A 360 4.80 -10.02 21.38
N THR A 361 5.11 -10.82 20.36
CA THR A 361 6.19 -10.52 19.41
C THR A 361 5.71 -9.66 18.25
N THR A 362 4.43 -9.28 18.22
CA THR A 362 3.89 -8.42 17.16
C THR A 362 4.22 -6.97 17.45
N GLY A 363 4.56 -6.23 16.40
CA GLY A 363 4.84 -4.80 16.50
C GLY A 363 3.60 -3.97 16.83
N GLU A 364 3.82 -2.75 17.32
CA GLU A 364 2.75 -1.82 17.71
C GLU A 364 1.75 -1.54 16.57
N ALA A 365 2.23 -1.44 15.32
CA ALA A 365 1.36 -1.27 14.17
C ALA A 365 0.35 -2.41 14.00
N VAL A 366 0.76 -3.67 14.26
CA VAL A 366 -0.13 -4.83 14.19
C VAL A 366 -1.13 -4.80 15.34
N GLN A 367 -0.70 -4.43 16.54
CA GLN A 367 -1.57 -4.30 17.72
C GLN A 367 -2.67 -3.23 17.49
N ASN A 368 -2.30 -2.07 16.96
CA ASN A 368 -3.25 -1.00 16.63
C ASN A 368 -4.21 -1.43 15.53
N ALA A 369 -3.71 -2.08 14.47
CA ALA A 369 -4.56 -2.62 13.40
C ALA A 369 -5.52 -3.70 13.91
N ALA A 370 -5.07 -4.56 14.82
CA ALA A 370 -5.90 -5.59 15.43
C ALA A 370 -6.98 -4.98 16.31
N ALA A 371 -6.66 -3.99 17.15
CA ALA A 371 -7.63 -3.30 17.99
C ALA A 371 -8.71 -2.58 17.16
N ARG A 372 -8.31 -1.92 16.07
CA ARG A 372 -9.24 -1.31 15.12
C ARG A 372 -10.17 -2.35 14.47
N ALA A 373 -9.61 -3.45 13.99
CA ALA A 373 -10.38 -4.55 13.40
C ALA A 373 -11.36 -5.18 14.40
N LEU A 374 -10.92 -5.43 15.65
CA LEU A 374 -11.78 -5.95 16.72
C LEU A 374 -12.91 -4.97 17.07
N THR A 375 -12.66 -3.67 17.05
CA THR A 375 -13.70 -2.65 17.27
C THR A 375 -14.77 -2.72 16.18
N ALA A 376 -14.38 -2.77 14.92
CA ALA A 376 -15.32 -2.90 13.81
C ALA A 376 -16.09 -4.24 13.84
N LEU A 377 -15.42 -5.34 14.20
CA LEU A 377 -16.06 -6.65 14.35
C LEU A 377 -17.02 -6.71 15.55
N LEU A 378 -16.71 -6.00 16.64
CA LEU A 378 -17.53 -5.94 17.85
C LEU A 378 -18.91 -5.32 17.58
N GLU A 379 -18.98 -4.33 16.70
CA GLU A 379 -20.25 -3.73 16.26
C GLU A 379 -21.15 -4.72 15.51
N ARG A 380 -20.55 -5.75 14.87
CA ARG A 380 -21.27 -6.75 14.07
C ARG A 380 -21.57 -8.02 14.83
N SER A 381 -20.66 -8.47 15.68
CA SER A 381 -20.74 -9.76 16.36
C SER A 381 -20.33 -9.63 17.85
N PRO A 382 -21.07 -8.83 18.64
CA PRO A 382 -20.66 -8.44 19.99
C PRO A 382 -20.44 -9.64 20.93
N LYS A 383 -21.34 -10.63 20.86
CA LYS A 383 -21.23 -11.85 21.67
C LYS A 383 -20.00 -12.69 21.29
N ALA A 384 -19.81 -12.95 19.99
CA ALA A 384 -18.69 -13.75 19.50
C ALA A 384 -17.33 -13.11 19.83
N ILE A 385 -17.21 -11.78 19.66
CA ILE A 385 -16.01 -11.03 20.04
C ILE A 385 -15.78 -11.10 21.55
N LYS A 386 -16.81 -10.90 22.38
CA LYS A 386 -16.68 -11.00 23.84
C LYS A 386 -16.15 -12.38 24.24
N GLU A 387 -16.70 -13.45 23.70
CA GLU A 387 -16.27 -14.82 23.97
C GLU A 387 -14.82 -15.06 23.50
N ALA A 388 -14.51 -14.73 22.24
CA ALA A 388 -13.19 -14.93 21.66
C ALA A 388 -12.09 -14.14 22.39
N VAL A 389 -12.36 -12.88 22.77
CA VAL A 389 -11.39 -12.02 23.45
C VAL A 389 -11.03 -12.55 24.83
N HIS A 390 -12.04 -13.00 25.60
CA HIS A 390 -11.80 -13.58 26.93
C HIS A 390 -11.11 -14.95 26.85
N LEU A 391 -11.36 -15.70 25.77
CA LEU A 391 -10.73 -17.01 25.56
C LEU A 391 -9.29 -16.90 25.05
N LEU A 392 -9.05 -16.06 24.04
CA LEU A 392 -7.82 -16.09 23.24
C LEU A 392 -6.79 -15.02 23.61
N MET A 393 -7.21 -13.89 24.20
CA MET A 393 -6.30 -12.79 24.53
C MET A 393 -6.49 -12.17 25.94
N PRO A 394 -6.77 -12.96 27.00
CA PRO A 394 -7.07 -12.40 28.33
C PRO A 394 -5.91 -11.60 28.93
N GLN A 395 -4.67 -12.06 28.73
CA GLN A 395 -3.46 -11.36 29.22
C GLN A 395 -3.27 -10.02 28.52
N ARG A 396 -3.32 -10.01 27.18
CA ARG A 396 -3.18 -8.79 26.39
C ARG A 396 -4.25 -7.77 26.70
N LEU A 397 -5.50 -8.21 26.89
CA LEU A 397 -6.59 -7.32 27.28
C LEU A 397 -6.32 -6.62 28.62
N ASN A 398 -5.75 -7.33 29.59
CA ASN A 398 -5.37 -6.75 30.88
C ASN A 398 -4.19 -5.77 30.74
N GLU A 399 -3.22 -6.09 29.88
CA GLU A 399 -2.11 -5.17 29.57
C GLU A 399 -2.60 -3.88 28.92
N TRP A 400 -3.46 -3.96 27.89
CA TRP A 400 -4.07 -2.81 27.26
C TRP A 400 -4.82 -1.96 28.29
N ARG A 401 -5.67 -2.56 29.14
CA ARG A 401 -6.34 -1.84 30.24
C ARG A 401 -5.36 -1.11 31.17
N THR A 402 -4.23 -1.74 31.49
CA THR A 402 -3.25 -1.17 32.42
C THR A 402 -2.43 -0.05 31.77
N GLN A 403 -2.09 -0.18 30.50
CA GLN A 403 -1.36 0.85 29.74
C GLN A 403 -2.18 2.14 29.63
N LEU A 404 -3.50 2.02 29.42
CA LEU A 404 -4.43 3.15 29.35
C LEU A 404 -4.55 3.95 30.66
N GLN A 405 -4.25 3.32 31.80
CA GLN A 405 -4.24 4.03 33.10
C GLN A 405 -2.98 4.88 33.29
N ARG A 406 -1.93 4.66 32.47
CA ARG A 406 -0.64 5.34 32.61
C ARG A 406 -0.41 6.43 31.56
N GLY A 407 -1.04 6.32 30.39
CA GLY A 407 -0.90 7.29 29.30
C GLY A 407 -2.10 8.22 29.19
N ALA A 408 -1.97 9.47 29.63
CA ALA A 408 -2.93 10.54 29.35
C ALA A 408 -2.42 11.43 28.19
N GLY A 409 -2.06 10.80 27.08
CA GLY A 409 -1.72 11.52 25.84
C GLY A 409 -2.98 11.86 25.05
N ASP A 410 -2.92 12.95 24.28
CA ASP A 410 -4.05 13.41 23.44
C ASP A 410 -4.24 12.56 22.17
N ASP A 411 -3.35 11.61 21.89
CA ASP A 411 -3.47 10.73 20.73
C ASP A 411 -4.48 9.60 20.95
N VAL A 412 -5.32 9.41 19.94
CA VAL A 412 -6.40 8.42 19.96
C VAL A 412 -5.83 7.01 19.75
N ASP A 413 -5.58 6.29 20.85
CA ASP A 413 -5.13 4.90 20.82
C ASP A 413 -6.28 3.94 20.45
N GLU A 414 -6.12 3.19 19.36
CA GLU A 414 -7.09 2.19 18.89
C GLU A 414 -7.39 1.11 19.94
N ARG A 415 -6.39 0.75 20.77
CA ARG A 415 -6.54 -0.18 21.89
C ARG A 415 -7.46 0.39 22.96
N GLN A 416 -7.38 1.71 23.20
CA GLN A 416 -8.29 2.40 24.12
C GLN A 416 -9.72 2.35 23.65
N GLN A 417 -9.94 2.66 22.37
CA GLN A 417 -11.26 2.63 21.76
C GLN A 417 -11.88 1.24 21.88
N PHE A 418 -11.10 0.20 21.55
CA PHE A 418 -11.57 -1.17 21.64
C PHE A 418 -11.94 -1.57 23.08
N VAL A 419 -11.07 -1.30 24.06
CA VAL A 419 -11.32 -1.63 25.47
C VAL A 419 -12.58 -0.92 25.99
N ALA A 420 -12.75 0.36 25.63
CA ALA A 420 -13.94 1.13 26.00
C ALA A 420 -15.20 0.60 25.30
N ALA A 421 -15.11 0.21 24.03
CA ALA A 421 -16.23 -0.40 23.29
C ALA A 421 -16.65 -1.74 23.90
N LEU A 422 -15.68 -2.61 24.24
CA LEU A 422 -15.93 -3.91 24.86
C LEU A 422 -16.60 -3.77 26.23
N ALA A 423 -16.18 -2.78 27.03
CA ALA A 423 -16.76 -2.52 28.35
C ALA A 423 -18.24 -2.08 28.28
N ARG A 424 -18.67 -1.42 27.21
CA ARG A 424 -20.08 -0.99 27.02
C ARG A 424 -21.04 -2.15 26.76
N ILE A 425 -20.53 -3.33 26.42
CA ILE A 425 -21.28 -4.55 26.11
C ILE A 425 -21.12 -5.58 27.25
N GLY A 426 -20.31 -5.23 28.26
CA GLY A 426 -20.09 -5.95 29.51
C GLY A 426 -21.32 -5.87 30.39
#